data_AF-A0ABD5XZC8-F1
#
_entry.id   AF-A0ABD5XZC8-F1
#
_cell.length_a   1.000
_cell.length_b   1.000
_cell.length_c   1.000
_cell.angle_alpha   90.00
_cell.angle_beta   90.00
_cell.angle_gamma   90.00
#
_symmetry.space_group_name_H-M   'P 1'
#
loop_
_entity.id
_entity.type
_entity.pdbx_description
1 polymer ?
#
loop_
_entity_poly.entity_id
_entity_poly.type
_entity_poly.pdbx_seq_one_letter_code
_entity_poly.pdbx_strand_id
1 'polypeptide(L)'
;MTIDRGTALALVGAGLLLVTLSAGAVTAPDREITTGDESETLVGVQGGWVTGGNVRFYAGSDEVWRESSADGYFEVSRLPDGTVLAAFANESSTECGDLESPCARTGFRHIDPSGSSGPQVISEYSFPVASLTNSEVHGVDRIDNGTYAFTDMDAERIAIVDNGTQVWEWRASSFYDAPDDPTSRDWLHINDVDAIDENRFLVSVRNANQLVVVERGQGVVEVINEDDGGSDESCTKDGELSDFDGDEDVRCGDPAVLNHQHNPQWLGSDAVLVADSENDRVVELQQTENKSWEPVWVVRKTAENPLDWPRDADRLPDGNTLITDSLNKRVVEVDETGQAVWGIGTESDIPYEADRLPVGEYAGGFNTTNVSDSDRRVPIANATGQINEADTGSDIPVLTVAITGIRGAVGVVPYWFAELHLAATLVSLGLVIGGGIDRWRTRD
;
A
#
# COMPACT_ATOMS: atom_id res chain seq x y z
N MET A 1 26.15 -15.98 52.90
CA MET A 1 25.31 -14.77 52.70
C MET A 1 24.02 -15.28 52.09
N THR A 2 22.92 -15.32 52.85
CA THR A 2 21.62 -15.75 52.33
C THR A 2 21.05 -14.61 51.51
N ILE A 3 20.91 -14.84 50.20
CA ILE A 3 20.29 -13.87 49.29
C ILE A 3 18.80 -13.82 49.64
N ASP A 4 18.28 -12.63 49.94
CA ASP A 4 16.85 -12.45 50.19
C ASP A 4 16.04 -12.66 48.91
N ARG A 5 14.77 -13.02 49.05
CA ARG A 5 13.88 -13.38 47.94
C ARG A 5 13.82 -12.27 46.88
N GLY A 6 13.72 -11.01 47.30
CA GLY A 6 13.68 -9.86 46.39
C GLY A 6 14.97 -9.72 45.59
N THR A 7 16.13 -9.86 46.24
CA THR A 7 17.43 -9.87 45.55
C THR A 7 17.58 -11.07 44.62
N ALA A 8 17.07 -12.26 44.99
CA ALA A 8 17.11 -13.44 44.15
C ALA A 8 16.26 -13.26 42.87
N LEU A 9 15.05 -12.72 42.99
CA LEU A 9 14.18 -12.42 41.85
C LEU A 9 14.82 -11.41 40.90
N ALA A 10 15.43 -10.34 41.43
CA ALA A 10 16.11 -9.34 40.61
C ALA A 10 17.34 -9.91 39.88
N LEU A 11 18.11 -10.80 40.51
CA LEU A 11 19.25 -11.46 39.87
C LEU A 11 18.82 -12.45 38.78
N VAL A 12 17.71 -13.18 39.00
CA VAL A 12 17.15 -14.08 37.98
C VAL A 12 16.64 -13.28 36.77
N GLY A 13 15.94 -12.17 37.00
CA GLY A 13 15.52 -11.27 35.93
C GLY A 13 16.72 -10.73 35.13
N ALA A 14 17.71 -10.14 35.81
CA ALA A 14 18.93 -9.63 35.16
C ALA A 14 19.68 -10.72 34.37
N GLY A 15 19.76 -11.95 34.90
CA GLY A 15 20.35 -13.09 34.22
C GLY A 15 19.57 -13.51 32.97
N LEU A 16 18.22 -13.54 33.05
CA LEU A 16 17.36 -13.84 31.91
C LEU A 16 17.54 -12.80 30.79
N LEU A 17 17.64 -11.51 31.13
CA LEU A 17 17.89 -10.45 30.14
C LEU A 17 19.23 -10.65 29.44
N LEU A 18 20.30 -10.88 30.21
CA LEU A 18 21.65 -11.10 29.69
C LEU A 18 21.71 -12.29 28.75
N VAL A 19 21.12 -13.43 29.14
CA VAL A 19 21.10 -14.64 28.30
C VAL A 19 20.29 -14.40 27.03
N THR A 20 19.13 -13.75 27.13
CA THR A 20 18.26 -13.45 25.99
C THR A 20 18.99 -12.58 24.95
N LEU A 21 19.62 -11.49 25.40
CA LEU A 21 20.35 -10.59 24.50
C LEU A 21 21.61 -11.24 23.92
N SER A 22 22.35 -12.00 24.72
CA SER A 22 23.60 -12.63 24.28
C SER A 22 23.35 -13.80 23.31
N ALA A 23 22.33 -14.62 23.58
CA ALA A 23 21.97 -15.73 22.70
C ALA A 23 21.43 -15.22 21.36
N GLY A 24 20.52 -14.24 21.38
CA GLY A 24 19.98 -13.62 20.16
C GLY A 24 21.06 -12.99 19.28
N ALA A 25 22.02 -12.28 19.89
CA ALA A 25 23.14 -11.69 19.15
C ALA A 25 24.10 -12.72 18.52
N VAL A 26 24.28 -13.89 19.15
CA VAL A 26 25.19 -14.94 18.65
C VAL A 26 24.56 -15.80 17.55
N THR A 27 23.24 -15.95 17.55
CA THR A 27 22.50 -16.68 16.53
C THR A 27 22.00 -15.80 15.38
N ALA A 28 22.28 -14.50 15.44
CA ALA A 28 21.89 -13.55 14.42
C ALA A 28 22.61 -13.87 13.08
N PRO A 29 21.91 -13.80 11.94
CA PRO A 29 22.57 -13.78 10.62
C PRO A 29 23.60 -12.63 10.52
N ASP A 30 24.47 -12.66 9.52
CA ASP A 30 25.28 -11.49 9.18
C ASP A 30 24.46 -10.61 8.22
N ARG A 31 23.89 -9.51 8.72
CA ARG A 31 23.28 -8.45 7.89
C ARG A 31 23.62 -7.08 8.49
N GLU A 32 24.25 -6.22 7.70
CA GLU A 32 24.35 -4.79 7.98
C GLU A 32 22.97 -4.17 7.74
N ILE A 33 22.43 -3.52 8.76
CA ILE A 33 21.19 -2.75 8.66
C ILE A 33 21.53 -1.31 9.01
N THR A 34 21.30 -0.42 8.07
CA THR A 34 21.22 1.02 8.31
C THR A 34 20.03 1.27 9.25
N THR A 35 20.34 1.68 10.47
CA THR A 35 19.38 1.95 11.54
C THR A 35 18.37 3.03 11.11
N GLY A 36 17.09 2.69 11.12
CA GLY A 36 15.96 3.52 10.72
C GLY A 36 15.60 4.62 11.73
N ASP A 37 16.36 5.71 11.70
CA ASP A 37 16.03 6.99 12.36
C ASP A 37 15.67 8.09 11.33
N GLU A 38 15.63 7.78 10.03
CA GLU A 38 15.47 8.75 8.93
C GLU A 38 14.44 8.34 7.85
N SER A 39 13.69 7.25 8.03
CA SER A 39 12.71 6.83 7.00
C SER A 39 11.48 7.74 7.03
N GLU A 40 11.33 8.57 6.00
CA GLU A 40 10.17 9.43 5.80
C GLU A 40 9.08 8.67 5.01
N THR A 41 7.82 8.75 5.46
CA THR A 41 6.69 8.08 4.78
C THR A 41 5.52 9.06 4.66
N LEU A 42 4.95 9.18 3.47
CA LEU A 42 3.69 9.85 3.24
C LEU A 42 2.59 8.78 3.19
N VAL A 43 1.41 9.05 3.73
CA VAL A 43 0.30 8.08 3.72
C VAL A 43 -1.00 8.79 3.40
N GLY A 44 -1.66 8.33 2.35
CA GLY A 44 -3.02 8.70 2.01
C GLY A 44 -4.01 7.83 2.76
N VAL A 45 -4.98 8.45 3.43
CA VAL A 45 -5.92 7.74 4.31
C VAL A 45 -7.34 8.07 3.88
N GLN A 46 -8.08 7.03 3.47
CA GLN A 46 -9.50 7.16 3.09
C GLN A 46 -10.38 7.45 4.32
N GLY A 47 -9.92 7.03 5.51
CA GLY A 47 -10.66 7.18 6.76
C GLY A 47 -11.43 5.91 7.12
N GLY A 48 -12.68 6.05 7.56
CA GLY A 48 -13.49 4.91 7.99
C GLY A 48 -14.09 4.10 6.84
N TRP A 49 -14.59 4.80 5.81
CA TRP A 49 -15.09 4.30 4.51
C TRP A 49 -15.48 5.49 3.62
N VAL A 50 -16.04 6.53 4.23
CA VAL A 50 -16.52 7.72 3.50
C VAL A 50 -16.17 9.04 4.20
N THR A 51 -15.76 9.01 5.47
CA THR A 51 -15.34 10.19 6.24
C THR A 51 -14.12 9.92 7.10
N GLY A 52 -13.46 10.99 7.52
CA GLY A 52 -12.27 10.94 8.37
C GLY A 52 -10.96 10.81 7.59
N GLY A 53 -11.00 11.02 6.28
CA GLY A 53 -9.82 11.00 5.44
C GLY A 53 -8.77 12.01 5.85
N ASN A 54 -7.52 11.66 5.61
CA ASN A 54 -6.38 12.52 5.91
C ASN A 54 -5.15 12.16 5.10
N VAL A 55 -4.23 13.11 4.97
CA VAL A 55 -2.86 12.86 4.53
C VAL A 55 -1.95 12.96 5.75
N ARG A 56 -1.13 11.94 5.98
CA ARG A 56 -0.19 11.88 7.12
C ARG A 56 1.24 11.81 6.64
N PHE A 57 2.13 12.45 7.37
CA PHE A 57 3.57 12.32 7.17
C PHE A 57 4.24 11.82 8.44
N TYR A 58 5.05 10.77 8.26
CA TYR A 58 5.77 10.09 9.31
C TYR A 58 7.27 10.26 9.13
N ALA A 59 7.97 10.54 10.24
CA ALA A 59 9.42 10.41 10.33
C ALA A 59 9.73 9.26 11.29
N GLY A 60 10.25 8.15 10.76
CA GLY A 60 10.29 6.88 11.48
C GLY A 60 8.86 6.42 11.80
N SER A 61 8.51 6.30 13.08
CA SER A 61 7.15 5.98 13.53
C SER A 61 6.33 7.19 13.99
N ASP A 62 6.93 8.38 14.04
CA ASP A 62 6.29 9.56 14.61
C ASP A 62 5.49 10.31 13.54
N GLU A 63 4.19 10.52 13.77
CA GLU A 63 3.38 11.41 12.95
C GLU A 63 3.84 12.86 13.18
N VAL A 64 4.39 13.47 12.13
CA VAL A 64 4.95 14.82 12.18
C VAL A 64 3.89 15.86 11.82
N TRP A 65 3.06 15.58 10.81
CA TRP A 65 1.93 16.43 10.45
C TRP A 65 0.80 15.62 9.80
N ARG A 66 -0.39 16.24 9.81
CA ARG A 66 -1.61 15.71 9.20
C ARG A 66 -2.44 16.82 8.55
N GLU A 67 -2.96 16.57 7.36
CA GLU A 67 -4.01 17.38 6.70
C GLU A 67 -5.32 16.57 6.72
N SER A 68 -6.47 17.18 7.05
CA SER A 68 -7.75 16.44 7.22
C SER A 68 -8.97 17.24 6.76
N SER A 69 -8.80 18.09 5.73
CA SER A 69 -9.88 18.94 5.22
C SER A 69 -10.73 18.29 4.12
N ALA A 70 -10.54 17.00 3.84
CA ALA A 70 -11.40 16.22 2.96
C ALA A 70 -12.04 15.05 3.72
N ASP A 71 -13.17 14.56 3.21
CA ASP A 71 -13.83 13.38 3.76
C ASP A 71 -13.03 12.08 3.46
N GLY A 72 -12.31 12.05 2.33
CA GLY A 72 -11.40 10.97 1.93
C GLY A 72 -10.14 11.49 1.23
N TYR A 73 -9.00 10.84 1.46
CA TYR A 73 -7.77 10.97 0.67
C TYR A 73 -7.31 9.57 0.21
N PHE A 74 -6.77 9.49 -1.01
CA PHE A 74 -6.42 8.23 -1.67
C PHE A 74 -4.93 8.23 -2.04
N GLU A 75 -4.58 8.19 -3.31
CA GLU A 75 -3.18 8.35 -3.75
C GLU A 75 -2.59 9.69 -3.31
N VAL A 76 -1.36 9.66 -2.79
CA VAL A 76 -0.56 10.80 -2.40
C VAL A 76 0.87 10.68 -2.93
N SER A 77 1.43 11.81 -3.34
CA SER A 77 2.75 11.83 -3.96
C SER A 77 3.49 13.12 -3.63
N ARG A 78 4.78 13.05 -3.31
CA ARG A 78 5.59 14.27 -3.07
C ARG A 78 6.15 14.83 -4.37
N LEU A 79 5.81 16.08 -4.67
CA LEU A 79 6.30 16.77 -5.86
C LEU A 79 7.72 17.35 -5.67
N PRO A 80 8.47 17.62 -6.76
CA PRO A 80 9.83 18.16 -6.69
C PRO A 80 9.98 19.51 -5.98
N ASP A 81 8.90 20.30 -5.90
CA ASP A 81 8.88 21.58 -5.19
C ASP A 81 8.59 21.42 -3.68
N GLY A 82 8.39 20.19 -3.21
CA GLY A 82 8.12 19.85 -1.81
C GLY A 82 6.65 19.88 -1.42
N THR A 83 5.74 20.23 -2.34
CA THR A 83 4.30 20.09 -2.14
C THR A 83 3.89 18.62 -2.24
N VAL A 84 2.71 18.29 -1.70
CA VAL A 84 2.10 16.97 -1.79
C VAL A 84 0.91 17.05 -2.74
N LEU A 85 0.92 16.20 -3.76
CA LEU A 85 -0.24 15.92 -4.60
C LEU A 85 -1.09 14.86 -3.90
N ALA A 86 -2.41 15.02 -3.89
CA ALA A 86 -3.30 14.06 -3.22
C ALA A 86 -4.65 13.97 -3.93
N ALA A 87 -5.07 12.76 -4.29
CA ALA A 87 -6.45 12.46 -4.69
C ALA A 87 -7.37 12.59 -3.47
N PHE A 88 -8.57 13.15 -3.66
CA PHE A 88 -9.49 13.43 -2.56
C PHE A 88 -10.96 13.33 -2.96
N ALA A 89 -11.81 13.21 -1.94
CA ALA A 89 -13.26 13.20 -2.07
C ALA A 89 -13.95 13.95 -0.91
N ASN A 90 -15.08 14.59 -1.21
CA ASN A 90 -16.00 15.22 -0.26
C ASN A 90 -17.46 14.80 -0.52
N GLU A 91 -18.15 14.33 0.52
CA GLU A 91 -19.52 13.79 0.44
C GLU A 91 -20.54 14.85 0.06
N SER A 92 -20.28 16.11 0.41
CA SER A 92 -21.25 17.18 0.31
C SER A 92 -20.63 18.50 -0.11
N SER A 93 -21.16 19.07 -1.19
CA SER A 93 -20.85 20.40 -1.67
C SER A 93 -22.09 21.10 -2.21
N THR A 94 -22.01 22.43 -2.25
CA THR A 94 -22.99 23.29 -2.92
C THR A 94 -22.58 23.65 -4.34
N GLU A 95 -21.34 23.39 -4.73
CA GLU A 95 -20.79 23.70 -6.06
C GLU A 95 -21.02 22.54 -7.03
N CYS A 96 -22.28 22.36 -7.44
CA CYS A 96 -22.72 21.16 -8.17
C CYS A 96 -22.77 21.28 -9.69
N GLY A 97 -22.47 22.45 -10.24
CA GLY A 97 -22.59 22.68 -11.68
C GLY A 97 -24.01 22.38 -12.17
N ASP A 98 -24.13 21.39 -13.04
CA ASP A 98 -25.40 20.93 -13.62
C ASP A 98 -26.15 19.88 -12.77
N LEU A 99 -25.52 19.35 -11.72
CA LEU A 99 -26.15 18.39 -10.80
C LEU A 99 -27.04 19.08 -9.76
N GLU A 100 -28.00 18.34 -9.22
CA GLU A 100 -28.80 18.81 -8.10
C GLU A 100 -27.94 18.97 -6.84
N SER A 101 -28.22 20.01 -6.05
CA SER A 101 -27.50 20.30 -4.81
C SER A 101 -28.27 19.78 -3.58
N PRO A 102 -27.60 19.15 -2.59
CA PRO A 102 -26.15 18.92 -2.52
C PRO A 102 -25.70 17.74 -3.41
N CYS A 103 -24.46 17.82 -3.86
CA CYS A 103 -23.75 16.80 -4.62
C CYS A 103 -22.43 16.47 -3.91
N ALA A 104 -21.74 15.44 -4.38
CA ALA A 104 -20.39 15.13 -3.97
C ALA A 104 -19.36 15.83 -4.88
N ARG A 105 -18.10 15.94 -4.43
CA ARG A 105 -16.99 16.45 -5.23
C ARG A 105 -15.74 15.62 -5.04
N THR A 106 -15.01 15.39 -6.13
CA THR A 106 -13.75 14.66 -6.11
C THR A 106 -12.77 15.24 -7.13
N GLY A 107 -11.50 14.86 -7.01
CA GLY A 107 -10.41 15.39 -7.82
C GLY A 107 -9.09 15.23 -7.09
N PHE A 108 -8.18 16.18 -7.28
CA PHE A 108 -6.88 16.20 -6.61
C PHE A 108 -6.52 17.59 -6.08
N ARG A 109 -5.64 17.61 -5.08
CA ARG A 109 -5.18 18.80 -4.35
C ARG A 109 -3.66 18.88 -4.33
N HIS A 110 -3.16 20.10 -4.27
CA HIS A 110 -1.79 20.37 -3.84
C HIS A 110 -1.81 20.88 -2.41
N ILE A 111 -1.01 20.24 -1.56
CA ILE A 111 -0.87 20.55 -0.14
C ILE A 111 0.54 21.08 0.09
N ASP A 112 0.65 22.27 0.67
CA ASP A 112 1.90 22.80 1.19
C ASP A 112 2.08 22.31 2.64
N PRO A 113 3.00 21.35 2.90
CA PRO A 113 3.23 20.84 4.24
C PRO A 113 3.94 21.86 5.15
N SER A 114 4.53 22.92 4.57
CA SER A 114 5.35 23.91 5.25
C SER A 114 4.61 25.23 5.56
N GLY A 115 3.29 25.23 5.40
CA GLY A 115 2.43 26.38 5.66
C GLY A 115 2.63 26.95 7.07
N SER A 116 2.54 28.27 7.20
CA SER A 116 2.80 28.97 8.48
C SER A 116 1.88 28.57 9.64
N SER A 117 0.75 27.94 9.33
CA SER A 117 -0.24 27.41 10.28
C SER A 117 -0.32 25.88 10.29
N GLY A 118 0.62 25.19 9.66
CA GLY A 118 0.58 23.76 9.40
C GLY A 118 0.29 23.43 7.92
N PRO A 119 0.10 22.14 7.58
CA PRO A 119 -0.22 21.72 6.23
C PRO A 119 -1.52 22.37 5.75
N GLN A 120 -1.52 22.83 4.49
CA GLN A 120 -2.65 23.56 3.92
C GLN A 120 -2.82 23.24 2.43
N VAL A 121 -4.06 23.10 1.98
CA VAL A 121 -4.38 23.01 0.55
C VAL A 121 -4.14 24.37 -0.11
N ILE A 122 -3.29 24.41 -1.14
CA ILE A 122 -2.93 25.64 -1.86
C ILE A 122 -3.54 25.71 -3.26
N SER A 123 -3.91 24.57 -3.85
CA SER A 123 -4.69 24.48 -5.08
C SER A 123 -5.49 23.18 -5.12
N GLU A 124 -6.58 23.21 -5.89
CA GLU A 124 -7.49 22.08 -6.08
C GLU A 124 -7.96 22.08 -7.53
N TYR A 125 -7.95 20.90 -8.16
CA TYR A 125 -8.71 20.61 -9.36
C TYR A 125 -9.79 19.59 -8.99
N SER A 126 -11.06 19.92 -9.20
CA SER A 126 -12.16 19.05 -8.80
C SER A 126 -13.42 19.27 -9.64
N PHE A 127 -14.28 18.25 -9.67
CA PHE A 127 -15.56 18.28 -10.39
C PHE A 127 -16.66 17.65 -9.52
N PRO A 128 -17.94 18.01 -9.76
CA PRO A 128 -19.05 17.46 -9.01
C PRO A 128 -19.46 16.09 -9.57
N VAL A 129 -19.82 15.18 -8.68
CA VAL A 129 -20.39 13.85 -8.98
C VAL A 129 -21.71 13.67 -8.23
N ALA A 130 -22.61 12.83 -8.75
CA ALA A 130 -23.97 12.72 -8.20
C ALA A 130 -23.99 12.15 -6.78
N SER A 131 -23.09 11.20 -6.51
CA SER A 131 -22.83 10.59 -5.21
C SER A 131 -21.33 10.38 -5.09
N LEU A 132 -20.79 10.28 -3.88
CA LEU A 132 -19.41 9.83 -3.74
C LEU A 132 -19.28 8.34 -3.99
N THR A 133 -20.21 7.53 -3.48
CA THR A 133 -20.10 6.07 -3.53
C THR A 133 -19.84 5.57 -4.94
N ASN A 134 -18.61 5.11 -5.16
CA ASN A 134 -18.09 4.57 -6.41
C ASN A 134 -18.03 5.59 -7.55
N SER A 135 -17.61 6.80 -7.21
CA SER A 135 -17.47 7.93 -8.14
C SER A 135 -16.24 8.77 -7.81
N GLU A 136 -15.37 8.26 -6.94
CA GLU A 136 -14.20 8.96 -6.43
C GLU A 136 -13.05 8.94 -7.45
N VAL A 137 -12.28 10.03 -7.49
CA VAL A 137 -10.90 10.02 -7.99
C VAL A 137 -10.06 9.34 -6.94
N HIS A 138 -9.62 8.12 -7.23
CA HIS A 138 -8.74 7.35 -6.37
C HIS A 138 -7.26 7.57 -6.70
N GLY A 139 -6.94 7.85 -7.98
CA GLY A 139 -5.56 7.96 -8.43
C GLY A 139 -5.24 9.23 -9.23
N VAL A 140 -4.02 9.73 -9.08
CA VAL A 140 -3.50 10.96 -9.70
C VAL A 140 -1.97 10.98 -9.78
N ASP A 141 -1.41 10.62 -10.93
CA ASP A 141 0.03 10.72 -11.15
C ASP A 141 0.49 12.00 -11.89
N ARG A 142 1.71 12.44 -11.60
CA ARG A 142 2.37 13.60 -12.22
C ARG A 142 3.12 13.19 -13.50
N ILE A 143 2.67 13.72 -14.63
CA ILE A 143 3.38 13.63 -15.92
C ILE A 143 4.52 14.67 -15.99
N ASP A 144 4.20 15.95 -15.78
CA ASP A 144 5.16 17.06 -15.80
C ASP A 144 4.70 18.21 -14.89
N ASN A 145 5.44 19.31 -14.86
CA ASN A 145 5.12 20.48 -14.04
C ASN A 145 3.77 21.09 -14.45
N GLY A 146 2.78 20.94 -13.57
CA GLY A 146 1.41 21.40 -13.82
C GLY A 146 0.60 20.47 -14.74
N THR A 147 1.13 19.29 -15.10
CA THR A 147 0.43 18.29 -15.93
C THR A 147 0.27 16.99 -15.16
N TYR A 148 -0.98 16.56 -14.98
CA TYR A 148 -1.35 15.39 -14.15
C TYR A 148 -2.31 14.48 -14.90
N ALA A 149 -2.12 13.17 -14.79
CA ALA A 149 -3.13 12.16 -15.11
C ALA A 149 -3.97 11.89 -13.87
N PHE A 150 -5.24 11.53 -14.01
CA PHE A 150 -6.06 11.10 -12.89
C PHE A 150 -7.16 10.13 -13.36
N THR A 151 -7.63 9.29 -12.45
CA THR A 151 -8.78 8.42 -12.66
C THR A 151 -10.08 9.16 -12.39
N ASP A 152 -11.11 8.85 -13.16
CA ASP A 152 -12.47 9.32 -12.91
C ASP A 152 -13.39 8.10 -12.99
N MET A 153 -13.66 7.54 -11.81
CA MET A 153 -14.46 6.33 -11.63
C MET A 153 -15.90 6.53 -12.07
N ASP A 154 -16.49 7.72 -11.86
CA ASP A 154 -17.87 8.02 -12.26
C ASP A 154 -18.07 7.82 -13.76
N ALA A 155 -17.12 8.30 -14.58
CA ALA A 155 -17.18 8.16 -16.03
C ALA A 155 -16.39 6.97 -16.59
N GLU A 156 -15.75 6.17 -15.73
CA GLU A 156 -14.76 5.13 -16.05
C GLU A 156 -13.77 5.59 -17.14
N ARG A 157 -12.97 6.58 -16.80
CA ARG A 157 -11.95 7.16 -17.69
C ARG A 157 -10.67 7.50 -16.94
N ILE A 158 -9.61 7.69 -17.72
CA ILE A 158 -8.46 8.49 -17.29
C ILE A 158 -8.46 9.81 -18.06
N ALA A 159 -8.04 10.89 -17.41
CA ALA A 159 -7.96 12.20 -18.03
C ALA A 159 -6.65 12.91 -17.66
N ILE A 160 -6.22 13.82 -18.53
CA ILE A 160 -5.03 14.65 -18.29
C ILE A 160 -5.46 16.10 -18.15
N VAL A 161 -4.97 16.74 -17.09
CA VAL A 161 -5.11 18.17 -16.84
C VAL A 161 -3.75 18.83 -16.98
N ASP A 162 -3.68 19.86 -17.82
CA ASP A 162 -2.53 20.76 -17.94
C ASP A 162 -2.92 22.15 -17.44
N ASN A 163 -2.26 22.61 -16.38
CA ASN A 163 -2.46 23.91 -15.73
C ASN A 163 -3.95 24.21 -15.44
N GLY A 164 -4.67 23.19 -14.92
CA GLY A 164 -6.09 23.29 -14.56
C GLY A 164 -7.07 23.14 -15.72
N THR A 165 -6.59 22.83 -16.93
CA THR A 165 -7.44 22.57 -18.09
C THR A 165 -7.34 21.11 -18.52
N GLN A 166 -8.46 20.40 -18.64
CA GLN A 166 -8.47 19.06 -19.23
C GLN A 166 -8.05 19.15 -20.71
N VAL A 167 -6.99 18.43 -21.08
CA VAL A 167 -6.41 18.45 -22.44
C VAL A 167 -6.53 17.12 -23.18
N TRP A 168 -6.84 16.04 -22.46
CA TRP A 168 -6.98 14.70 -23.03
C TRP A 168 -7.82 13.80 -22.11
N GLU A 169 -8.47 12.80 -22.69
CA GLU A 169 -9.12 11.70 -21.97
C GLU A 169 -9.07 10.40 -22.79
N TRP A 170 -9.08 9.28 -22.08
CA TRP A 170 -9.43 7.96 -22.61
C TRP A 170 -10.58 7.40 -21.79
N ARG A 171 -11.66 6.98 -22.47
CA ARG A 171 -12.81 6.36 -21.83
C ARG A 171 -12.75 4.85 -22.00
N ALA A 172 -12.99 4.12 -20.91
CA ALA A 172 -12.93 2.67 -20.90
C ALA A 172 -13.96 2.02 -21.83
N SER A 173 -15.09 2.69 -22.09
CA SER A 173 -16.11 2.28 -23.07
C SER A 173 -15.63 2.19 -24.53
N SER A 174 -14.40 2.64 -24.82
CA SER A 174 -13.76 2.39 -26.11
C SER A 174 -13.14 0.99 -26.24
N PHE A 175 -13.05 0.24 -25.14
CA PHE A 175 -12.39 -1.06 -25.06
C PHE A 175 -13.21 -2.12 -24.30
N TYR A 176 -13.85 -1.72 -23.21
CA TYR A 176 -14.80 -2.53 -22.43
C TYR A 176 -16.23 -2.28 -22.87
N ASP A 177 -17.07 -3.29 -22.67
CA ASP A 177 -18.49 -3.17 -22.92
C ASP A 177 -19.19 -2.42 -21.79
N ALA A 178 -19.87 -1.34 -22.14
CA ALA A 178 -20.32 -0.33 -21.20
C ALA A 178 -21.85 -0.27 -21.13
N PRO A 179 -22.42 0.03 -19.94
CA PRO A 179 -23.84 0.31 -19.84
C PRO A 179 -24.22 1.55 -20.67
N ASP A 180 -25.50 1.66 -21.04
CA ASP A 180 -26.07 2.83 -21.74
C ASP A 180 -25.69 4.17 -21.07
N ASP A 181 -25.61 4.16 -19.75
CA ASP A 181 -25.15 5.27 -18.91
C ASP A 181 -23.97 4.82 -18.03
N PRO A 182 -22.72 5.15 -18.41
CA PRO A 182 -21.52 4.80 -17.65
C PRO A 182 -21.50 5.31 -16.22
N THR A 183 -22.20 6.41 -15.91
CA THR A 183 -22.24 7.03 -14.56
C THR A 183 -23.36 6.48 -13.69
N SER A 184 -24.08 5.46 -14.15
CA SER A 184 -25.25 4.93 -13.43
C SER A 184 -24.91 3.86 -12.39
N ARG A 185 -23.69 3.33 -12.42
CA ARG A 185 -23.21 2.23 -11.58
C ARG A 185 -21.69 2.16 -11.58
N ASP A 186 -21.17 1.37 -10.65
CA ASP A 186 -19.76 1.01 -10.54
C ASP A 186 -19.44 -0.25 -11.34
N TRP A 187 -19.19 -0.11 -12.64
CA TRP A 187 -19.05 -1.28 -13.52
C TRP A 187 -17.59 -1.71 -13.71
N LEU A 188 -16.62 -0.79 -13.72
CA LEU A 188 -15.20 -1.15 -13.84
C LEU A 188 -14.38 -0.82 -12.58
N HIS A 189 -14.78 0.21 -11.83
CA HIS A 189 -14.07 0.70 -10.66
C HIS A 189 -12.60 1.02 -11.00
N ILE A 190 -12.34 1.85 -12.01
CA ILE A 190 -10.97 2.29 -12.31
C ILE A 190 -10.41 3.05 -11.11
N ASN A 191 -9.48 2.43 -10.41
CA ASN A 191 -8.98 2.92 -9.14
C ASN A 191 -7.61 3.57 -9.22
N ASP A 192 -6.83 3.29 -10.26
CA ASP A 192 -5.44 3.77 -10.32
C ASP A 192 -4.97 4.13 -11.73
N VAL A 193 -4.09 5.13 -11.82
CA VAL A 193 -3.40 5.51 -13.06
C VAL A 193 -1.97 5.99 -12.81
N ASP A 194 -1.03 5.28 -13.42
CA ASP A 194 0.40 5.53 -13.35
C ASP A 194 0.95 5.99 -14.71
N ALA A 195 1.69 7.11 -14.76
CA ALA A 195 2.33 7.56 -15.98
C ALA A 195 3.65 6.81 -16.21
N ILE A 196 3.63 5.82 -17.11
CA ILE A 196 4.84 5.13 -17.58
C ILE A 196 5.76 6.12 -18.32
N ASP A 197 5.17 6.97 -19.16
CA ASP A 197 5.82 8.10 -19.81
C ASP A 197 4.77 9.15 -20.26
N GLU A 198 5.20 10.21 -20.96
CA GLU A 198 4.31 11.29 -21.43
C GLU A 198 3.12 10.83 -22.30
N ASN A 199 3.18 9.61 -22.85
CA ASN A 199 2.17 9.07 -23.77
C ASN A 199 1.55 7.74 -23.34
N ARG A 200 2.11 7.05 -22.33
CA ARG A 200 1.64 5.72 -21.90
C ARG A 200 1.31 5.72 -20.42
N PHE A 201 0.17 5.12 -20.10
CA PHE A 201 -0.38 5.06 -18.75
C PHE A 201 -0.70 3.61 -18.39
N LEU A 202 -0.26 3.16 -17.23
CA LEU A 202 -0.75 1.92 -16.62
C LEU A 202 -2.04 2.26 -15.88
N VAL A 203 -3.10 1.49 -16.11
CA VAL A 203 -4.41 1.73 -15.51
C VAL A 203 -4.90 0.45 -14.86
N SER A 204 -5.33 0.54 -13.60
CA SER A 204 -5.99 -0.57 -12.93
C SER A 204 -7.49 -0.54 -13.15
N VAL A 205 -8.00 -1.62 -13.71
CA VAL A 205 -9.43 -1.84 -13.97
C VAL A 205 -9.90 -2.92 -13.00
N ARG A 206 -10.27 -2.50 -11.80
CA ARG A 206 -10.44 -3.37 -10.63
C ARG A 206 -11.47 -4.49 -10.89
N ASN A 207 -12.67 -4.15 -11.32
CA ASN A 207 -13.76 -5.13 -11.46
C ASN A 207 -13.57 -6.05 -12.68
N ALA A 208 -12.69 -5.69 -13.62
CA ALA A 208 -12.31 -6.55 -14.73
C ALA A 208 -11.15 -7.51 -14.41
N ASN A 209 -10.58 -7.43 -13.20
CA ASN A 209 -9.36 -8.15 -12.80
C ASN A 209 -8.17 -7.89 -13.75
N GLN A 210 -8.11 -6.71 -14.36
CA GLN A 210 -7.17 -6.40 -15.43
C GLN A 210 -6.39 -5.12 -15.16
N LEU A 211 -5.15 -5.10 -15.64
CA LEU A 211 -4.42 -3.85 -15.84
C LEU A 211 -4.28 -3.62 -17.34
N VAL A 212 -4.37 -2.37 -17.77
CA VAL A 212 -4.21 -2.00 -19.18
C VAL A 212 -3.16 -0.91 -19.34
N VAL A 213 -2.34 -1.02 -20.39
CA VAL A 213 -1.49 0.08 -20.82
C VAL A 213 -2.22 0.85 -21.91
N VAL A 214 -2.52 2.11 -21.63
CA VAL A 214 -3.19 3.02 -22.56
C VAL A 214 -2.17 3.97 -23.19
N GLU A 215 -2.08 3.97 -24.52
CA GLU A 215 -1.24 4.89 -25.27
C GLU A 215 -2.07 5.98 -25.96
N ARG A 216 -1.64 7.25 -25.81
CA ARG A 216 -2.31 8.40 -26.42
C ARG A 216 -2.37 8.26 -27.95
N GLY A 217 -3.58 8.27 -28.48
CA GLY A 217 -3.83 8.15 -29.92
C GLY A 217 -3.87 6.70 -30.45
N GLN A 218 -3.57 5.71 -29.62
CA GLN A 218 -3.72 4.28 -29.97
C GLN A 218 -4.79 3.56 -29.14
N GLY A 219 -5.06 4.00 -27.90
CA GLY A 219 -5.96 3.31 -26.98
C GLY A 219 -5.20 2.25 -26.17
N VAL A 220 -5.85 1.14 -25.84
CA VAL A 220 -5.21 0.02 -25.12
C VAL A 220 -4.21 -0.68 -26.04
N VAL A 221 -2.94 -0.74 -25.62
CA VAL A 221 -1.83 -1.37 -26.36
C VAL A 221 -1.30 -2.64 -25.69
N GLU A 222 -1.62 -2.85 -24.41
CA GLU A 222 -1.28 -4.05 -23.66
C GLU A 222 -2.34 -4.31 -22.58
N VAL A 223 -2.64 -5.59 -22.35
CA VAL A 223 -3.54 -6.06 -21.28
C VAL A 223 -2.76 -7.05 -20.44
N ILE A 224 -2.72 -6.80 -19.14
CA ILE A 224 -2.21 -7.71 -18.12
C ILE A 224 -3.41 -8.46 -17.55
N ASN A 225 -3.28 -9.78 -17.44
CA ASN A 225 -4.38 -10.68 -17.13
C ASN A 225 -5.49 -10.65 -18.22
N GLU A 226 -5.07 -10.73 -19.48
CA GLU A 226 -5.99 -10.80 -20.62
C GLU A 226 -6.94 -11.99 -20.47
N ASP A 227 -8.20 -11.75 -20.79
CA ASP A 227 -9.26 -12.75 -20.77
C ASP A 227 -8.97 -13.87 -21.77
N ASP A 228 -9.01 -15.12 -21.30
CA ASP A 228 -8.73 -16.31 -22.09
C ASP A 228 -9.99 -17.07 -22.54
N GLY A 229 -11.17 -16.45 -22.38
CA GLY A 229 -12.49 -17.07 -22.59
C GLY A 229 -12.87 -17.98 -21.41
N GLY A 230 -12.40 -17.62 -20.22
CA GLY A 230 -12.56 -18.33 -18.98
C GLY A 230 -13.96 -18.17 -18.37
N SER A 231 -14.02 -18.00 -17.06
CA SER A 231 -15.28 -17.84 -16.32
C SER A 231 -15.44 -16.40 -15.84
N ASP A 232 -16.51 -15.74 -16.26
CA ASP A 232 -16.77 -14.33 -15.93
C ASP A 232 -17.41 -14.14 -14.54
N GLU A 233 -17.66 -15.23 -13.81
CA GLU A 233 -18.32 -15.20 -12.49
C GLU A 233 -17.65 -14.24 -11.50
N SER A 234 -16.33 -14.06 -11.61
CA SER A 234 -15.58 -13.18 -10.71
C SER A 234 -15.77 -11.68 -11.01
N CYS A 235 -16.08 -11.31 -12.25
CA CYS A 235 -16.26 -9.92 -12.69
C CYS A 235 -17.73 -9.52 -12.88
N THR A 236 -18.65 -10.49 -12.95
CA THR A 236 -20.09 -10.27 -13.10
C THR A 236 -20.85 -10.31 -11.78
N LYS A 237 -20.13 -10.51 -10.66
CA LYS A 237 -20.70 -10.47 -9.31
C LYS A 237 -21.18 -9.06 -8.98
N ASP A 238 -22.14 -8.97 -8.06
CA ASP A 238 -22.65 -7.72 -7.48
C ASP A 238 -23.09 -6.61 -8.47
N GLY A 239 -23.28 -6.95 -9.75
CA GLY A 239 -23.73 -6.03 -10.78
C GLY A 239 -22.63 -5.14 -11.37
N GLU A 240 -21.36 -5.56 -11.22
CA GLU A 240 -20.16 -4.93 -11.79
C GLU A 240 -20.20 -4.99 -13.33
N LEU A 241 -19.48 -5.94 -13.96
CA LEU A 241 -19.53 -6.15 -15.40
C LEU A 241 -20.76 -6.93 -15.84
N SER A 242 -21.19 -6.70 -17.08
CA SER A 242 -22.27 -7.43 -17.75
C SER A 242 -22.05 -7.39 -19.26
N ASP A 243 -22.63 -8.35 -19.96
CA ASP A 243 -22.76 -8.36 -21.42
C ASP A 243 -23.85 -7.35 -21.84
N PHE A 244 -23.45 -6.11 -22.08
CA PHE A 244 -24.30 -5.00 -22.51
C PHE A 244 -24.49 -4.95 -24.04
N ASP A 245 -23.56 -5.48 -24.83
CA ASP A 245 -23.64 -5.51 -26.30
C ASP A 245 -24.27 -6.78 -26.89
N GLY A 246 -24.42 -7.83 -26.08
CA GLY A 246 -25.11 -9.07 -26.38
C GLY A 246 -24.28 -10.07 -27.17
N ASP A 247 -22.95 -10.04 -27.07
CA ASP A 247 -22.05 -10.96 -27.75
C ASP A 247 -21.73 -12.25 -26.97
N GLU A 248 -22.30 -12.38 -25.77
CA GLU A 248 -22.12 -13.50 -24.82
C GLU A 248 -20.70 -13.61 -24.22
N ASP A 249 -19.90 -12.52 -24.25
CA ASP A 249 -18.54 -12.45 -23.70
C ASP A 249 -18.37 -11.22 -22.79
N VAL A 250 -17.64 -11.35 -21.68
CA VAL A 250 -17.31 -10.23 -20.79
C VAL A 250 -15.82 -10.27 -20.53
N ARG A 251 -15.11 -9.18 -20.84
CA ARG A 251 -13.66 -9.07 -20.62
C ARG A 251 -13.31 -9.23 -19.14
N CYS A 252 -13.00 -10.45 -18.73
CA CYS A 252 -12.75 -10.80 -17.35
C CYS A 252 -11.40 -11.53 -17.22
N GLY A 253 -10.44 -10.92 -16.52
CA GLY A 253 -9.17 -11.56 -16.25
C GLY A 253 -9.30 -12.74 -15.26
N ASP A 254 -8.33 -13.66 -15.29
CA ASP A 254 -8.30 -14.81 -14.39
C ASP A 254 -8.14 -14.36 -12.93
N PRO A 255 -9.12 -14.62 -12.03
CA PRO A 255 -9.05 -14.24 -10.62
C PRO A 255 -7.90 -14.90 -9.85
N ALA A 256 -7.28 -15.96 -10.39
CA ALA A 256 -6.08 -16.57 -9.81
C ALA A 256 -4.81 -15.75 -10.06
N VAL A 257 -4.80 -14.89 -11.07
CA VAL A 257 -3.69 -13.98 -11.40
C VAL A 257 -3.88 -12.64 -10.69
N LEU A 258 -5.03 -12.00 -10.85
CA LEU A 258 -5.43 -10.77 -10.16
C LEU A 258 -6.92 -10.82 -9.84
N ASN A 259 -7.33 -10.33 -8.67
CA ASN A 259 -8.72 -10.28 -8.24
C ASN A 259 -8.99 -8.95 -7.53
N HIS A 260 -9.64 -8.02 -8.23
CA HIS A 260 -10.00 -6.69 -7.73
C HIS A 260 -8.80 -5.95 -7.12
N GLN A 261 -7.73 -5.91 -7.90
CA GLN A 261 -6.45 -5.32 -7.54
C GLN A 261 -6.47 -3.79 -7.43
N HIS A 262 -5.43 -3.23 -6.81
CA HIS A 262 -5.18 -1.81 -6.64
C HIS A 262 -3.71 -1.45 -6.89
N ASN A 263 -3.47 -0.18 -7.20
CA ASN A 263 -2.18 0.52 -7.29
C ASN A 263 -1.04 -0.36 -7.82
N PRO A 264 -1.09 -0.73 -9.11
CA PRO A 264 -0.02 -1.47 -9.74
C PRO A 264 1.19 -0.59 -10.02
N GLN A 265 2.35 -0.92 -9.44
CA GLN A 265 3.60 -0.26 -9.78
C GLN A 265 4.25 -0.91 -11.02
N TRP A 266 4.46 -0.12 -12.08
CA TRP A 266 5.17 -0.60 -13.27
C TRP A 266 6.67 -0.81 -12.99
N LEU A 267 7.17 -2.05 -13.08
CA LEU A 267 8.60 -2.36 -12.86
C LEU A 267 9.40 -2.46 -14.16
N GLY A 268 8.74 -2.43 -15.31
CA GLY A 268 9.38 -2.53 -16.62
C GLY A 268 8.49 -3.26 -17.62
N SER A 269 8.98 -3.39 -18.87
CA SER A 269 8.21 -4.00 -19.96
C SER A 269 7.82 -5.47 -19.74
N ASP A 270 8.41 -6.12 -18.75
CA ASP A 270 8.19 -7.51 -18.43
C ASP A 270 7.79 -7.74 -16.97
N ALA A 271 7.60 -6.70 -16.14
CA ALA A 271 7.29 -6.87 -14.73
C ALA A 271 6.38 -5.76 -14.17
N VAL A 272 5.44 -6.16 -13.32
CA VAL A 272 4.53 -5.27 -12.58
C VAL A 272 4.36 -5.79 -11.16
N LEU A 273 4.34 -4.90 -10.17
CA LEU A 273 4.01 -5.20 -8.78
C LEU A 273 2.59 -4.73 -8.50
N VAL A 274 1.79 -5.54 -7.81
CA VAL A 274 0.36 -5.25 -7.65
C VAL A 274 -0.11 -5.63 -6.24
N ALA A 275 -0.90 -4.76 -5.63
CA ALA A 275 -1.71 -5.11 -4.47
C ALA A 275 -3.00 -5.82 -4.92
N ASP A 276 -3.04 -7.14 -4.78
CA ASP A 276 -4.12 -8.01 -5.26
C ASP A 276 -5.13 -8.25 -4.13
N SER A 277 -6.03 -7.27 -3.95
CA SER A 277 -6.77 -7.03 -2.71
C SER A 277 -7.70 -8.16 -2.30
N GLU A 278 -8.52 -8.71 -3.21
CA GLU A 278 -9.46 -9.80 -2.86
C GLU A 278 -8.76 -11.17 -2.78
N ASN A 279 -7.48 -11.23 -3.11
CA ASN A 279 -6.62 -12.39 -2.86
C ASN A 279 -5.73 -12.23 -1.61
N ASP A 280 -5.88 -11.12 -0.86
CA ASP A 280 -5.13 -10.80 0.36
C ASP A 280 -3.61 -10.97 0.16
N ARG A 281 -3.09 -10.45 -0.96
CA ARG A 281 -1.68 -10.59 -1.31
C ARG A 281 -1.13 -9.37 -2.04
N VAL A 282 0.19 -9.21 -1.94
CA VAL A 282 0.96 -8.44 -2.92
C VAL A 282 1.64 -9.43 -3.86
N VAL A 283 1.63 -9.15 -5.16
CA VAL A 283 2.17 -10.04 -6.20
C VAL A 283 3.03 -9.27 -7.20
N GLU A 284 4.22 -9.80 -7.50
CA GLU A 284 4.98 -9.40 -8.69
C GLU A 284 4.61 -10.37 -9.82
N LEU A 285 4.08 -9.82 -10.92
CA LEU A 285 3.83 -10.57 -12.14
C LEU A 285 4.98 -10.33 -13.12
N GLN A 286 5.42 -11.41 -13.77
CA GLN A 286 6.38 -11.31 -14.87
C GLN A 286 5.76 -11.81 -16.18
N GLN A 287 6.03 -11.10 -17.26
CA GLN A 287 5.61 -11.52 -18.60
C GLN A 287 6.49 -12.67 -19.08
N THR A 288 5.85 -13.76 -19.49
CA THR A 288 6.53 -14.94 -20.03
C THR A 288 6.86 -14.76 -21.52
N GLU A 289 7.64 -15.70 -22.08
CA GLU A 289 7.98 -15.68 -23.52
C GLU A 289 6.75 -15.74 -24.45
N ASN A 290 5.61 -16.27 -23.97
CA ASN A 290 4.38 -16.39 -24.74
C ASN A 290 3.42 -15.19 -24.57
N LYS A 291 3.85 -14.14 -23.84
CA LYS A 291 3.07 -12.94 -23.50
C LYS A 291 1.99 -13.12 -22.43
N SER A 292 1.90 -14.26 -21.77
CA SER A 292 1.13 -14.41 -20.53
C SER A 292 1.85 -13.72 -19.36
N TRP A 293 1.11 -13.40 -18.30
CA TRP A 293 1.63 -12.83 -17.07
C TRP A 293 1.48 -13.85 -15.94
N GLU A 294 2.56 -14.13 -15.22
CA GLU A 294 2.58 -15.15 -14.16
C GLU A 294 3.16 -14.59 -12.85
N PRO A 295 2.60 -14.97 -11.69
CA PRO A 295 3.17 -14.61 -10.38
C PRO A 295 4.59 -15.18 -10.19
N VAL A 296 5.57 -14.30 -9.98
CA VAL A 296 6.98 -14.67 -9.69
C VAL A 296 7.40 -14.35 -8.26
N TRP A 297 6.68 -13.45 -7.58
CA TRP A 297 6.85 -13.15 -6.16
C TRP A 297 5.49 -12.90 -5.53
N VAL A 298 5.28 -13.39 -4.30
CA VAL A 298 4.01 -13.22 -3.59
C VAL A 298 4.23 -13.06 -2.10
N VAL A 299 3.61 -12.06 -1.50
CA VAL A 299 3.51 -11.89 -0.04
C VAL A 299 2.04 -11.94 0.36
N ARG A 300 1.70 -12.88 1.27
CA ARG A 300 0.35 -13.04 1.84
C ARG A 300 0.26 -12.72 3.32
N LYS A 301 1.40 -12.63 3.98
CA LYS A 301 1.49 -12.39 5.41
C LYS A 301 2.81 -11.71 5.71
N THR A 302 2.80 -10.91 6.76
CA THR A 302 4.03 -10.39 7.37
C THR A 302 4.19 -11.03 8.74
N ALA A 303 5.27 -11.80 8.91
CA ALA A 303 5.40 -12.78 10.00
C ALA A 303 4.17 -13.73 10.03
N GLU A 304 3.40 -13.76 11.13
CA GLU A 304 2.19 -14.57 11.28
C GLU A 304 0.88 -13.79 11.12
N ASN A 305 0.92 -12.52 10.71
CA ASN A 305 -0.29 -11.75 10.41
C ASN A 305 -0.54 -11.75 8.89
N PRO A 306 -1.60 -12.42 8.40
CA PRO A 306 -2.03 -12.30 7.01
C PRO A 306 -2.24 -10.84 6.63
N LEU A 307 -1.97 -10.51 5.37
CA LEU A 307 -2.48 -9.27 4.80
C LEU A 307 -4.01 -9.35 4.78
N ASP A 308 -4.66 -8.20 4.87
CA ASP A 308 -6.12 -8.07 4.85
C ASP A 308 -6.43 -6.89 3.93
N TRP A 309 -6.85 -7.22 2.71
CA TRP A 309 -7.21 -6.30 1.65
C TRP A 309 -6.12 -5.22 1.40
N PRO A 310 -4.88 -5.62 1.04
CA PRO A 310 -3.84 -4.66 0.72
C PRO A 310 -4.24 -3.86 -0.52
N ARG A 311 -3.95 -2.55 -0.54
CA ARG A 311 -4.35 -1.67 -1.66
C ARG A 311 -3.21 -0.99 -2.37
N ASP A 312 -2.00 -1.10 -1.85
CA ASP A 312 -0.86 -0.48 -2.46
C ASP A 312 0.43 -1.24 -2.07
N ALA A 313 1.37 -1.30 -3.00
CA ALA A 313 2.67 -1.88 -2.79
C ALA A 313 3.75 -1.32 -3.74
N ASP A 314 4.80 -0.77 -3.14
CA ASP A 314 5.94 -0.17 -3.85
C ASP A 314 7.23 -0.93 -3.62
N ARG A 315 7.91 -1.32 -4.70
CA ARG A 315 9.30 -1.78 -4.63
C ARG A 315 10.19 -0.57 -4.35
N LEU A 316 11.04 -0.68 -3.34
CA LEU A 316 11.98 0.36 -2.93
C LEU A 316 13.37 0.15 -3.56
N PRO A 317 14.24 1.18 -3.61
CA PRO A 317 15.56 1.08 -4.23
C PRO A 317 16.52 0.06 -3.60
N ASP A 318 16.30 -0.28 -2.33
CA ASP A 318 17.09 -1.29 -1.61
C ASP A 318 16.60 -2.73 -1.85
N GLY A 319 15.50 -2.89 -2.60
CA GLY A 319 14.88 -4.17 -2.91
C GLY A 319 13.77 -4.59 -1.95
N ASN A 320 13.51 -3.82 -0.89
CA ASN A 320 12.37 -4.04 -0.01
C ASN A 320 11.07 -3.60 -0.70
N THR A 321 9.93 -4.03 -0.19
CA THR A 321 8.61 -3.61 -0.67
C THR A 321 7.85 -2.92 0.47
N LEU A 322 7.41 -1.69 0.25
CA LEU A 322 6.46 -1.00 1.13
C LEU A 322 5.04 -1.47 0.77
N ILE A 323 4.21 -1.78 1.75
CA ILE A 323 2.88 -2.36 1.55
C ILE A 323 1.88 -1.61 2.42
N THR A 324 0.81 -1.16 1.81
CA THR A 324 -0.36 -0.61 2.50
C THR A 324 -1.39 -1.71 2.75
N ASP A 325 -1.38 -2.24 3.98
CA ASP A 325 -2.21 -3.34 4.44
C ASP A 325 -3.48 -2.79 5.10
N SER A 326 -4.44 -2.40 4.25
CA SER A 326 -5.50 -1.45 4.57
C SER A 326 -6.43 -1.89 5.68
N LEU A 327 -6.95 -3.13 5.68
CA LEU A 327 -7.89 -3.57 6.72
C LEU A 327 -7.19 -4.01 8.02
N ASN A 328 -5.90 -4.32 7.95
CA ASN A 328 -5.04 -4.38 9.14
C ASN A 328 -4.61 -3.00 9.66
N LYS A 329 -4.95 -1.91 8.95
CA LYS A 329 -4.74 -0.51 9.36
C LYS A 329 -3.28 -0.19 9.66
N ARG A 330 -2.41 -0.63 8.76
CA ARG A 330 -0.97 -0.47 8.89
C ARG A 330 -0.30 -0.29 7.53
N VAL A 331 0.87 0.33 7.58
CA VAL A 331 1.84 0.32 6.47
C VAL A 331 3.04 -0.49 6.96
N VAL A 332 3.53 -1.42 6.14
CA VAL A 332 4.62 -2.32 6.49
C VAL A 332 5.64 -2.37 5.37
N GLU A 333 6.92 -2.42 5.71
CA GLU A 333 7.99 -2.67 4.75
C GLU A 333 8.51 -4.09 4.95
N VAL A 334 8.63 -4.85 3.85
CA VAL A 334 9.12 -6.23 3.85
C VAL A 334 10.37 -6.38 3.00
N ASP A 335 11.28 -7.27 3.39
CA ASP A 335 12.41 -7.65 2.54
C ASP A 335 11.97 -8.60 1.40
N GLU A 336 12.92 -8.97 0.53
CA GLU A 336 12.70 -9.90 -0.59
C GLU A 336 12.06 -11.26 -0.20
N THR A 337 12.18 -11.64 1.07
CA THR A 337 11.63 -12.90 1.62
C THR A 337 10.23 -12.73 2.21
N GLY A 338 9.69 -11.51 2.23
CA GLY A 338 8.41 -11.17 2.84
C GLY A 338 8.49 -10.91 4.35
N GLN A 339 9.69 -10.83 4.93
CA GLN A 339 9.87 -10.54 6.34
C GLN A 339 9.72 -9.05 6.61
N ALA A 340 8.84 -8.67 7.53
CA ALA A 340 8.69 -7.27 7.94
C ALA A 340 9.98 -6.73 8.59
N VAL A 341 10.46 -5.60 8.08
CA VAL A 341 11.64 -4.87 8.55
C VAL A 341 11.29 -3.52 9.16
N TRP A 342 10.15 -2.93 8.78
CA TRP A 342 9.60 -1.70 9.36
C TRP A 342 8.06 -1.72 9.30
N GLY A 343 7.40 -0.88 10.10
CA GLY A 343 5.96 -0.68 9.98
C GLY A 343 5.38 0.33 10.97
N ILE A 344 4.24 0.88 10.61
CA ILE A 344 3.46 1.84 11.39
C ILE A 344 1.98 1.46 11.36
N GLY A 345 1.25 1.80 12.42
CA GLY A 345 -0.21 1.68 12.45
C GLY A 345 -0.87 3.02 12.16
N THR A 346 -1.99 3.01 11.44
CA THR A 346 -2.79 4.22 11.13
C THR A 346 -3.96 4.42 12.10
N GLU A 347 -3.83 3.86 13.31
CA GLU A 347 -4.85 3.83 14.36
C GLU A 347 -6.11 3.06 13.93
N SER A 348 -7.23 3.77 13.76
CA SER A 348 -8.51 3.17 13.34
C SER A 348 -8.84 3.46 11.88
N ASP A 349 -8.03 4.26 11.19
CA ASP A 349 -8.29 4.70 9.83
C ASP A 349 -7.71 3.70 8.81
N ILE A 350 -8.39 3.55 7.67
CA ILE A 350 -8.00 2.68 6.57
C ILE A 350 -7.02 3.45 5.67
N PRO A 351 -5.72 3.11 5.64
CA PRO A 351 -4.78 3.69 4.69
C PRO A 351 -5.09 3.20 3.28
N TYR A 352 -4.89 4.05 2.28
CA TYR A 352 -5.10 3.73 0.87
C TYR A 352 -3.79 3.39 0.18
N GLU A 353 -2.85 4.33 0.22
CA GLU A 353 -1.52 4.23 -0.37
C GLU A 353 -0.48 4.87 0.57
N ALA A 354 0.77 4.44 0.43
CA ALA A 354 1.88 4.98 1.19
C ALA A 354 3.20 5.07 0.41
N ASP A 355 3.77 6.26 0.45
CA ASP A 355 4.92 6.66 -0.35
C ASP A 355 6.21 6.77 0.51
N ARG A 356 7.29 6.07 0.12
CA ARG A 356 8.61 6.17 0.81
C ARG A 356 9.37 7.40 0.30
N LEU A 357 9.63 8.38 1.16
CA LEU A 357 10.35 9.59 0.76
C LEU A 357 11.87 9.47 0.96
N PRO A 358 12.67 10.13 0.09
CA PRO A 358 12.29 11.03 -1.01
C PRO A 358 12.05 10.32 -2.36
N VAL A 359 11.89 8.99 -2.35
CA VAL A 359 11.82 8.19 -3.58
C VAL A 359 10.45 8.35 -4.26
N GLY A 360 9.38 8.17 -3.49
CA GLY A 360 8.00 8.08 -3.98
C GLY A 360 7.74 6.82 -4.80
N GLU A 361 6.54 6.72 -5.34
CA GLU A 361 6.14 5.79 -6.39
C GLU A 361 6.81 6.19 -7.72
N TYR A 362 7.30 5.20 -8.47
CA TYR A 362 7.98 5.43 -9.74
C TYR A 362 7.67 4.33 -10.74
N ALA A 363 7.21 4.73 -11.93
CA ALA A 363 7.09 3.83 -13.06
C ALA A 363 8.47 3.52 -13.68
N GLY A 364 8.95 2.32 -13.39
CA GLY A 364 10.17 1.73 -13.96
C GLY A 364 11.01 1.01 -12.91
N GLY A 365 11.65 -0.09 -13.31
CA GLY A 365 12.43 -0.91 -12.38
C GLY A 365 13.69 -0.19 -11.88
N PHE A 366 13.93 -0.28 -10.58
CA PHE A 366 15.23 0.07 -10.02
C PHE A 366 16.31 -0.85 -10.61
N ASN A 367 17.36 -0.24 -11.17
CA ASN A 367 18.41 -0.96 -11.85
C ASN A 367 19.31 -1.70 -10.85
N THR A 368 18.98 -2.95 -10.51
CA THR A 368 19.78 -3.84 -9.63
C THR A 368 21.00 -4.44 -10.36
N THR A 369 21.72 -3.62 -11.15
CA THR A 369 22.77 -4.03 -12.11
C THR A 369 24.02 -4.70 -11.53
N ASN A 370 24.05 -5.07 -10.25
CA ASN A 370 25.16 -5.79 -9.64
C ASN A 370 24.76 -7.08 -8.90
N VAL A 371 23.52 -7.56 -9.02
CA VAL A 371 23.15 -8.88 -8.50
C VAL A 371 23.26 -9.88 -9.64
N SER A 372 24.25 -10.77 -9.58
CA SER A 372 24.34 -11.89 -10.52
C SER A 372 23.04 -12.70 -10.48
N ASP A 373 22.53 -13.14 -11.63
CA ASP A 373 21.32 -13.96 -11.79
C ASP A 373 21.22 -15.17 -10.82
N SER A 374 22.34 -15.60 -10.25
CA SER A 374 22.42 -16.69 -9.27
C SER A 374 22.18 -16.30 -7.80
N ASP A 375 22.00 -15.01 -7.48
CA ASP A 375 21.86 -14.51 -6.09
C ASP A 375 20.47 -13.93 -5.76
N ARG A 376 19.50 -14.01 -6.70
CA ARG A 376 18.07 -13.81 -6.37
C ARG A 376 17.61 -14.96 -5.46
N ARG A 377 17.70 -14.81 -4.14
CA ARG A 377 16.97 -15.67 -3.22
C ARG A 377 15.53 -15.18 -3.09
N VAL A 378 14.79 -15.30 -4.18
CA VAL A 378 13.33 -15.24 -4.19
C VAL A 378 12.80 -16.65 -4.48
N PRO A 379 12.01 -17.27 -3.58
CA PRO A 379 11.05 -18.30 -3.96
C PRO A 379 9.65 -17.65 -4.01
N ILE A 380 9.13 -17.22 -5.16
CA ILE A 380 8.55 -17.95 -6.31
C ILE A 380 7.41 -18.89 -5.91
N ALA A 381 6.17 -18.44 -6.16
CA ALA A 381 5.00 -19.33 -6.22
C ALA A 381 5.10 -20.22 -7.47
N ASN A 382 4.63 -21.47 -7.42
CA ASN A 382 4.36 -22.21 -8.66
C ASN A 382 2.92 -21.94 -9.16
N ALA A 383 2.71 -22.17 -10.46
CA ALA A 383 1.54 -21.90 -11.33
C ALA A 383 0.13 -22.42 -10.89
N THR A 384 -0.07 -22.73 -9.60
CA THR A 384 -1.37 -23.03 -8.97
C THR A 384 -1.60 -22.27 -7.66
N GLY A 385 -0.76 -21.28 -7.33
CA GLY A 385 -0.86 -20.49 -6.08
C GLY A 385 -0.28 -21.17 -4.84
N GLN A 386 0.37 -22.34 -4.94
CA GLN A 386 1.11 -22.93 -3.82
C GLN A 386 2.53 -22.35 -3.72
N ILE A 387 2.77 -21.62 -2.63
CA ILE A 387 4.08 -21.16 -2.15
C ILE A 387 4.69 -22.27 -1.28
N ASN A 388 5.95 -22.65 -1.52
CA ASN A 388 6.72 -23.40 -0.52
C ASN A 388 6.69 -22.58 0.76
N GLU A 389 6.27 -23.18 1.87
CA GLU A 389 6.28 -22.53 3.18
C GLU A 389 7.68 -21.96 3.43
N ALA A 390 7.81 -20.63 3.35
CA ALA A 390 8.67 -19.96 4.30
C ALA A 390 7.97 -20.17 5.64
N ASP A 391 8.34 -21.26 6.32
CA ASP A 391 8.06 -21.46 7.73
C ASP A 391 8.74 -20.29 8.46
N THR A 392 8.01 -19.18 8.62
CA THR A 392 8.47 -17.98 9.33
C THR A 392 8.54 -18.20 10.84
N GLY A 393 8.28 -19.41 11.32
CA GLY A 393 8.32 -19.73 12.73
C GLY A 393 7.09 -19.23 13.48
N SER A 394 6.81 -19.86 14.61
CA SER A 394 5.63 -19.58 15.43
C SER A 394 5.73 -18.24 16.16
N ASP A 395 4.95 -17.25 15.74
CA ASP A 395 4.86 -15.91 16.36
C ASP A 395 3.46 -15.64 17.01
N ILE A 396 3.40 -14.62 17.88
CA ILE A 396 2.34 -14.18 18.80
C ILE A 396 1.97 -12.71 18.43
N PRO A 397 0.77 -12.45 17.87
CA PRO A 397 0.42 -11.21 17.15
C PRO A 397 0.67 -9.86 17.86
N VAL A 398 0.54 -9.82 19.20
CA VAL A 398 0.70 -8.56 19.97
C VAL A 398 2.18 -8.18 20.13
N LEU A 399 3.07 -9.17 20.17
CA LEU A 399 4.50 -8.94 20.34
C LEU A 399 5.16 -8.51 19.03
N THR A 400 4.63 -8.94 17.88
CA THR A 400 5.08 -8.52 16.55
C THR A 400 4.95 -7.03 16.37
N VAL A 401 3.74 -6.48 16.58
CA VAL A 401 3.46 -5.03 16.43
C VAL A 401 4.31 -4.21 17.39
N ALA A 402 4.47 -4.68 18.64
CA ALA A 402 5.33 -4.03 19.62
C ALA A 402 6.80 -4.04 19.18
N ILE A 403 7.31 -5.12 18.59
CA ILE A 403 8.69 -5.18 18.09
C ILE A 403 8.88 -4.31 16.86
N THR A 404 7.99 -4.37 15.88
CA THR A 404 8.06 -3.56 14.67
C THR A 404 7.98 -2.07 15.02
N GLY A 405 7.06 -1.69 15.92
CA GLY A 405 6.99 -0.33 16.45
C GLY A 405 8.22 0.08 17.27
N ILE A 406 8.79 -0.81 18.10
CA ILE A 406 10.04 -0.54 18.83
C ILE A 406 11.24 -0.41 17.88
N ARG A 407 11.32 -1.20 16.80
CA ARG A 407 12.37 -1.09 15.78
C ARG A 407 12.26 0.23 15.02
N GLY A 408 11.04 0.70 14.76
CA GLY A 408 10.77 2.00 14.14
C GLY A 408 10.97 3.20 15.07
N ALA A 409 10.78 3.04 16.39
CA ALA A 409 10.89 4.13 17.38
C ALA A 409 12.26 4.20 18.08
N VAL A 410 13.02 3.11 18.07
CA VAL A 410 14.31 2.98 18.74
C VAL A 410 15.26 2.27 17.80
N GLY A 411 16.03 3.03 17.00
CA GLY A 411 17.02 2.54 16.04
C GLY A 411 18.19 1.70 16.62
N VAL A 412 18.11 1.32 17.90
CA VAL A 412 19.11 0.50 18.62
C VAL A 412 18.61 -0.96 18.79
N VAL A 413 17.34 -1.27 18.50
CA VAL A 413 16.83 -2.64 18.63
C VAL A 413 17.27 -3.48 17.44
N PRO A 414 18.09 -4.52 17.67
CA PRO A 414 18.63 -5.31 16.56
C PRO A 414 17.54 -6.09 15.84
N TYR A 415 17.69 -6.30 14.54
CA TYR A 415 16.71 -7.02 13.71
C TYR A 415 16.52 -8.49 14.07
N TRP A 416 17.48 -9.11 14.77
CA TRP A 416 17.33 -10.46 15.32
C TRP A 416 16.46 -10.48 16.58
N PHE A 417 16.12 -9.32 17.14
CA PHE A 417 15.28 -9.20 18.34
C PHE A 417 13.82 -9.51 17.99
N ALA A 418 13.48 -10.79 18.06
CA ALA A 418 12.15 -11.34 17.82
C ALA A 418 11.28 -11.40 19.11
N GLU A 419 10.06 -11.88 18.98
CA GLU A 419 9.02 -11.85 20.02
C GLU A 419 9.36 -12.59 21.29
N LEU A 420 10.02 -13.75 21.18
CA LEU A 420 10.52 -14.47 22.33
C LEU A 420 11.54 -13.64 23.11
N HIS A 421 12.32 -12.78 22.43
CA HIS A 421 13.23 -11.85 23.09
C HIS A 421 12.47 -10.73 23.79
N LEU A 422 11.41 -10.18 23.18
CA LEU A 422 10.55 -9.18 23.82
C LEU A 422 9.82 -9.78 25.04
N ALA A 423 9.21 -10.95 24.90
CA ALA A 423 8.52 -11.67 25.97
C ALA A 423 9.48 -11.98 27.13
N ALA A 424 10.66 -12.53 26.84
CA ALA A 424 11.68 -12.80 27.85
C ALA A 424 12.19 -11.51 28.51
N THR A 425 12.29 -10.41 27.76
CA THR A 425 12.65 -9.08 28.28
C THR A 425 11.56 -8.53 29.21
N LEU A 426 10.29 -8.64 28.86
CA LEU A 426 9.16 -8.23 29.72
C LEU A 426 9.06 -9.06 31.00
N VAL A 427 9.26 -10.38 30.91
CA VAL A 427 9.32 -11.27 32.08
C VAL A 427 10.51 -10.89 32.97
N SER A 428 11.67 -10.64 32.37
CA SER A 428 12.86 -10.17 33.09
C SER A 428 12.59 -8.85 33.83
N LEU A 429 12.03 -7.84 33.16
CA LEU A 429 11.65 -6.56 33.76
C LEU A 429 10.68 -6.76 34.92
N GLY A 430 9.67 -7.62 34.75
CA GLY A 430 8.72 -7.98 35.81
C GLY A 430 9.41 -8.60 37.04
N LEU A 431 10.40 -9.48 36.83
CA LEU A 431 11.19 -10.09 37.91
C LEU A 431 12.09 -9.09 38.62
N VAL A 432 12.72 -8.15 37.88
CA VAL A 432 13.56 -7.09 38.47
C VAL A 432 12.72 -6.12 39.27
N ILE A 433 11.62 -5.62 38.72
CA ILE A 433 10.71 -4.69 39.39
C ILE A 433 10.07 -5.37 40.60
N GLY A 434 9.53 -6.58 40.42
CA GLY A 434 8.92 -7.37 41.49
C GLY A 434 9.90 -7.70 42.61
N GLY A 435 11.14 -8.08 42.27
CA GLY A 435 12.21 -8.29 43.24
C GLY A 435 12.62 -7.01 43.99
N GLY A 436 12.65 -5.87 43.30
CA GLY A 436 12.88 -4.56 43.90
C GLY A 436 11.78 -4.15 44.88
N ILE A 437 10.52 -4.35 44.51
CA ILE A 437 9.35 -4.07 45.36
C ILE A 437 9.33 -5.00 46.58
N ASP A 438 9.58 -6.30 46.39
CA ASP A 438 9.65 -7.28 47.49
C ASP A 438 10.74 -6.87 48.48
N ARG A 439 11.95 -6.57 47.98
CA ARG A 439 13.07 -6.11 48.80
C ARG A 439 12.79 -4.80 49.53
N TRP A 440 12.05 -3.88 48.92
CA TRP A 440 11.64 -2.63 49.55
C TRP A 440 10.63 -2.87 50.68
N ARG A 441 9.66 -3.77 50.48
CA ARG A 441 8.63 -4.11 51.47
C ARG A 441 9.14 -4.95 52.64
N THR A 442 10.19 -5.74 52.45
CA THR A 442 10.79 -6.57 53.50
C THR A 442 11.97 -5.88 54.22
N ARG A 443 12.19 -4.59 53.95
CA ARG A 443 13.25 -3.78 54.59
C ARG A 443 12.79 -3.05 55.86
N ASP A 444 11.49 -3.07 56.14
CA ASP A 444 10.90 -2.80 57.46
C ASP A 444 10.75 -4.13 58.24
#